data_AF-A0A1I4QU40-F1
#
_entry.id   AF-A0A1I4QU40-F1
#
_cell.length_a   1.000
_cell.length_b   1.000
_cell.length_c   1.000
_cell.angle_alpha   90.00
_cell.angle_beta   90.00
_cell.angle_gamma   90.00
#
_symmetry.space_group_name_H-M   'P 1'
#
loop_
_entity.id
_entity.type
_entity.pdbx_description
1 polymer ?
#
loop_
_entity_poly.entity_id
_entity_poly.type
_entity_poly.pdbx_seq_one_letter_code
_entity_poly.pdbx_strand_id
1 'polypeptide(L)'
;MSLLTSLARMSAGLQQAASQRSQHQPEASPAKSPADTLSVSPEEVTLSGAPLPKASSRLAIGQYKTTVGQDSHYVRETLRHKIAEYGIHPGTRLSVSKSPEGTLALQAAIPAEKRQQIEQDLNNTQAFREAFQRLSTHEPTVAFVDTAMKLNKAYGVSNPLLDSLVSENDHFNGLGDLSHRYDSIRRMVGAEQLEAAGTRQDYAFSLNARA
;
A
#
# COMPACT_ATOMS: atom_id res chain seq x y z
N MET A 1 -6.54 -29.38 -41.78
CA MET A 1 -6.85 -30.60 -41.01
C MET A 1 -6.42 -30.40 -39.57
N SER A 2 -7.41 -30.12 -38.72
CA SER A 2 -7.52 -30.35 -37.27
C SER A 2 -6.44 -29.87 -36.28
N LEU A 3 -6.71 -28.72 -35.65
CA LEU A 3 -6.17 -28.29 -34.35
C LEU A 3 -7.25 -28.41 -33.26
N LEU A 4 -7.85 -29.60 -33.10
CA LEU A 4 -9.01 -29.80 -32.20
C LEU A 4 -8.88 -30.99 -31.23
N THR A 5 -7.69 -31.57 -31.03
CA THR A 5 -7.54 -32.82 -30.24
C THR A 5 -6.71 -32.71 -28.96
N SER A 6 -6.32 -31.51 -28.50
CA SER A 6 -5.48 -31.38 -27.28
C SER A 6 -6.20 -30.93 -26.01
N LEU A 7 -7.55 -30.93 -25.95
CA LEU A 7 -8.32 -30.41 -24.81
C LEU A 7 -8.96 -31.45 -23.88
N ALA A 8 -8.51 -32.72 -23.91
CA ALA A 8 -9.24 -33.83 -23.29
C ALA A 8 -8.52 -34.56 -22.13
N ARG A 9 -7.48 -33.99 -21.49
CA ARG A 9 -6.70 -34.75 -20.48
C ARG A 9 -6.44 -34.09 -19.13
N MET A 10 -7.25 -33.13 -18.71
CA MET A 10 -7.10 -32.53 -17.37
C MET A 10 -8.42 -32.44 -16.61
N SER A 11 -9.09 -33.59 -16.42
CA SER A 11 -10.33 -33.70 -15.63
C SER A 11 -10.33 -34.84 -14.61
N ALA A 12 -9.22 -35.54 -14.39
CA ALA A 12 -9.16 -36.74 -13.55
C ALA A 12 -8.49 -36.56 -12.17
N GLY A 13 -8.54 -35.37 -11.56
CA GLY A 13 -7.84 -35.08 -10.29
C GLY A 13 -8.68 -34.53 -9.13
N LEU A 14 -9.96 -34.18 -9.33
CA LEU A 14 -10.71 -33.38 -8.34
C LEU A 14 -11.75 -34.16 -7.51
N GLN A 15 -11.83 -35.49 -7.61
CA GLN A 15 -12.88 -36.28 -6.92
C GLN A 15 -12.43 -37.07 -5.67
N GLN A 16 -11.17 -36.96 -5.23
CA GLN A 16 -10.67 -37.81 -4.13
C GLN A 16 -10.45 -37.12 -2.76
N ALA A 17 -10.77 -35.84 -2.59
CA ALA A 17 -10.53 -35.13 -1.33
C ALA A 17 -11.78 -34.80 -0.49
N ALA A 18 -12.99 -35.23 -0.90
CA ALA A 18 -14.24 -34.88 -0.21
C ALA A 18 -14.87 -36.00 0.64
N SER A 19 -14.28 -37.20 0.69
CA SER A 19 -14.97 -38.37 1.27
C SER A 19 -14.45 -38.85 2.63
N GLN A 20 -13.61 -38.09 3.32
CA GLN A 20 -12.97 -38.55 4.55
C GLN A 20 -13.19 -37.62 5.74
N ARG A 21 -14.44 -37.24 6.01
CA ARG A 21 -14.82 -36.72 7.33
C ARG A 21 -16.32 -36.86 7.55
N SER A 22 -16.77 -38.03 8.02
CA SER A 22 -17.98 -38.21 8.84
C SER A 22 -18.22 -39.71 9.10
N GLN A 23 -17.65 -40.24 10.17
CA GLN A 23 -18.17 -41.44 10.84
C GLN A 23 -17.97 -41.26 12.34
N HIS A 24 -19.05 -41.00 13.06
CA HIS A 24 -19.29 -41.39 14.45
C HIS A 24 -20.81 -41.52 14.61
N GLN A 25 -21.26 -42.75 14.87
CA GLN A 25 -22.60 -43.14 15.32
C GLN A 25 -22.46 -43.51 16.81
N PRO A 26 -23.50 -43.36 17.67
CA PRO A 26 -24.49 -44.45 17.78
C PRO A 26 -25.97 -44.03 18.01
N GLU A 27 -26.85 -44.94 17.57
CA GLU A 27 -28.14 -45.39 18.14
C GLU A 27 -29.32 -44.43 18.44
N ALA A 28 -30.46 -44.74 17.79
CA ALA A 28 -31.79 -45.04 18.37
C ALA A 28 -32.95 -44.53 17.49
N SER A 29 -33.75 -45.45 16.95
CA SER A 29 -35.14 -45.19 16.52
C SER A 29 -36.05 -45.06 17.77
N PRO A 30 -37.32 -44.57 17.74
CA PRO A 30 -38.21 -44.37 16.57
C PRO A 30 -39.13 -43.12 16.60
N ALA A 31 -39.88 -42.94 15.51
CA ALA A 31 -41.25 -42.38 15.44
C ALA A 31 -41.55 -40.94 15.94
N LYS A 32 -41.94 -40.08 14.99
CA LYS A 32 -43.20 -39.29 14.93
C LYS A 32 -43.03 -38.10 13.98
N SER A 33 -43.79 -38.08 12.88
CA SER A 33 -44.29 -36.81 12.35
C SER A 33 -45.33 -36.28 13.34
N PRO A 34 -45.38 -34.98 13.63
CA PRO A 34 -46.24 -34.12 12.81
C PRO A 34 -45.76 -32.66 12.67
N ALA A 35 -46.49 -31.94 11.81
CA ALA A 35 -46.74 -30.50 11.84
C ALA A 35 -45.60 -29.56 11.43
N ASP A 36 -45.63 -29.22 10.15
CA ASP A 36 -45.93 -27.85 9.69
C ASP A 36 -45.47 -26.72 10.63
N THR A 37 -44.32 -26.13 10.32
CA THR A 37 -44.00 -24.77 10.75
C THR A 37 -43.30 -24.08 9.58
N LEU A 38 -44.08 -23.26 8.88
CA LEU A 38 -43.69 -22.10 8.08
C LEU A 38 -42.22 -21.68 8.27
N SER A 39 -41.32 -22.23 7.45
CA SER A 39 -40.08 -21.53 7.14
C SER A 39 -40.34 -20.72 5.90
N VAL A 40 -40.69 -19.45 6.11
CA VAL A 40 -40.46 -18.40 5.12
C VAL A 40 -38.96 -18.42 4.85
N SER A 41 -38.55 -19.09 3.78
CA SER A 41 -37.22 -18.91 3.21
C SER A 41 -37.07 -17.41 2.97
N PRO A 42 -36.08 -16.72 3.57
CA PRO A 42 -35.78 -15.38 3.12
C PRO A 42 -35.42 -15.54 1.64
N GLU A 43 -36.19 -14.90 0.76
CA GLU A 43 -35.81 -14.75 -0.63
C GLU A 43 -34.36 -14.30 -0.65
N GLU A 44 -33.47 -15.20 -1.03
CA GLU A 44 -32.09 -14.88 -1.32
C GLU A 44 -32.12 -14.09 -2.61
N VAL A 45 -32.37 -12.78 -2.47
CA VAL A 45 -32.26 -11.82 -3.56
C VAL A 45 -30.79 -11.76 -3.94
N THR A 46 -30.39 -12.66 -4.82
CA THR A 46 -29.13 -12.57 -5.54
C THR A 46 -29.32 -11.47 -6.58
N LEU A 47 -28.80 -10.27 -6.29
CA LEU A 47 -28.67 -9.21 -7.31
C LEU A 47 -27.66 -9.68 -8.37
N SER A 48 -28.15 -10.44 -9.35
CA SER A 48 -27.41 -10.86 -10.54
C SER A 48 -27.18 -9.66 -11.44
N GLY A 49 -26.15 -8.89 -11.14
CA GLY A 49 -25.80 -7.68 -11.89
C GLY A 49 -24.79 -6.78 -11.19
N ALA A 50 -24.38 -7.10 -9.96
CA ALA A 50 -23.30 -6.37 -9.30
C ALA A 50 -22.02 -6.49 -10.15
N PRO A 51 -21.41 -5.36 -10.58
CA PRO A 51 -20.15 -5.40 -11.29
C PRO A 51 -19.10 -6.08 -10.40
N LEU A 52 -18.28 -6.95 -11.01
CA LEU A 52 -17.20 -7.64 -10.32
C LEU A 52 -16.35 -6.63 -9.53
N PRO A 53 -15.95 -6.95 -8.29
CA PRO A 53 -15.11 -6.06 -7.49
C PRO A 53 -13.78 -5.83 -8.22
N LYS A 54 -13.47 -4.55 -8.48
CA LYS A 54 -12.24 -4.16 -9.16
C LYS A 54 -11.01 -4.57 -8.35
N ALA A 55 -9.88 -4.83 -9.02
CA ALA A 55 -8.62 -5.16 -8.33
C ALA A 55 -8.21 -4.09 -7.30
N SER A 56 -8.53 -2.82 -7.56
CA SER A 56 -8.28 -1.69 -6.67
C SER A 56 -8.98 -1.78 -5.31
N SER A 57 -10.09 -2.53 -5.17
CA SER A 57 -10.76 -2.73 -3.89
C SER A 57 -10.09 -3.79 -3.00
N ARG A 58 -9.19 -4.60 -3.56
CA ARG A 58 -8.52 -5.72 -2.88
C ARG A 58 -7.12 -5.38 -2.33
N LEU A 59 -6.67 -4.13 -2.52
CA LEU A 59 -5.34 -3.69 -2.08
C LEU A 59 -5.15 -3.80 -0.56
N ALA A 60 -4.01 -4.38 -0.16
CA ALA A 60 -3.61 -4.54 1.24
C ALA A 60 -3.00 -3.24 1.83
N ILE A 61 -3.73 -2.12 1.76
CA ILE A 61 -3.25 -0.79 2.15
C ILE A 61 -2.71 -0.74 3.59
N GLY A 62 -3.27 -1.56 4.50
CA GLY A 62 -2.80 -1.66 5.87
C GLY A 62 -1.33 -2.06 5.98
N GLN A 63 -0.89 -3.02 5.15
CA GLN A 63 0.50 -3.48 5.16
C GLN A 63 1.45 -2.40 4.63
N TYR A 64 1.06 -1.71 3.56
CA TYR A 64 1.87 -0.62 3.00
C TYR A 64 2.04 0.53 4.00
N LYS A 65 0.97 0.89 4.72
CA LYS A 65 1.02 1.90 5.78
C LYS A 65 1.94 1.48 6.93
N THR A 66 1.96 0.21 7.30
CA THR A 66 2.88 -0.31 8.33
C THR A 66 4.34 -0.18 7.88
N THR A 67 4.67 -0.57 6.65
CA THR A 67 6.04 -0.45 6.11
C THR A 67 6.51 1.00 6.06
N VAL A 68 5.69 1.90 5.50
CA VAL A 68 5.99 3.35 5.47
C VAL A 68 6.07 3.93 6.88
N GLY A 69 5.21 3.48 7.78
CA GLY A 69 5.22 3.85 9.19
C GLY A 69 6.54 3.48 9.87
N GLN A 70 7.06 2.27 9.63
CA GLN A 70 8.34 1.81 10.16
C GLN A 70 9.51 2.66 9.64
N ASP A 71 9.59 2.92 8.33
CA ASP A 71 10.64 3.75 7.75
C ASP A 71 10.55 5.19 8.28
N SER A 72 9.34 5.76 8.39
CA SER A 72 9.11 7.10 8.94
C SER A 72 9.52 7.22 10.40
N HIS A 73 9.24 6.18 11.20
CA HIS A 73 9.62 6.12 12.61
C HIS A 73 11.13 6.07 12.76
N TYR A 74 11.80 5.22 11.97
CA TYR A 74 13.25 5.11 11.95
C TYR A 74 13.94 6.41 11.56
N VAL A 75 13.48 7.07 10.48
CA VAL A 75 14.00 8.38 10.05
C VAL A 75 13.81 9.43 11.14
N ARG A 76 12.61 9.52 11.72
CA ARG A 76 12.32 10.44 12.83
C ARG A 76 13.23 10.21 14.03
N GLU A 77 13.39 8.96 14.46
CA GLU A 77 14.21 8.64 15.62
C GLU A 77 15.67 8.97 15.39
N THR A 78 16.18 8.67 14.19
CA THR A 78 17.56 9.01 13.81
C THR A 78 17.78 10.52 13.82
N LEU A 79 16.84 11.30 13.28
CA LEU A 79 16.92 12.76 13.31
C LEU A 79 16.83 13.31 14.74
N ARG A 80 15.96 12.76 15.58
CA ARG A 80 15.86 13.14 16.99
C ARG A 80 17.16 12.85 17.75
N HIS A 81 17.76 11.70 17.49
CA HIS A 81 19.05 11.34 18.06
C HIS A 81 20.15 12.31 17.62
N LYS A 82 20.22 12.63 16.32
CA LYS A 82 21.18 13.62 15.78
C LYS A 82 20.98 15.01 16.36
N ILE A 83 19.74 15.46 16.56
CA ILE A 83 19.46 16.74 17.26
C ILE A 83 20.06 16.73 18.67
N ALA A 84 19.85 15.65 19.42
CA ALA A 84 20.35 15.54 20.79
C ALA A 84 21.88 15.45 20.85
N GLU A 85 22.50 14.69 19.95
CA GLU A 85 23.95 14.53 19.83
C GLU A 85 24.66 15.88 19.61
N TYR A 86 24.09 16.74 18.76
CA TYR A 86 24.66 18.06 18.44
C TYR A 86 24.19 19.19 19.38
N GLY A 87 23.44 18.85 20.44
CA GLY A 87 22.93 19.79 21.43
C GLY A 87 21.96 20.82 20.84
N ILE A 88 21.18 20.44 19.83
CA ILE A 88 20.18 21.30 19.20
C ILE A 88 18.88 21.22 20.01
N HIS A 89 18.16 22.34 20.11
CA HIS A 89 16.90 22.38 20.85
C HIS A 89 15.85 21.47 20.16
N PRO A 90 15.15 20.58 20.90
CA PRO A 90 14.15 19.66 20.32
C PRO A 90 12.98 20.35 19.62
N GLY A 91 12.70 21.61 19.94
CA GLY A 91 11.70 22.43 19.24
C GLY A 91 12.14 22.95 17.87
N THR A 92 13.37 22.66 17.44
CA THR A 92 13.88 23.10 16.13
C THR A 92 13.20 22.32 15.02
N ARG A 93 12.64 23.03 14.05
CA ARG A 93 12.06 22.42 12.85
C ARG A 93 13.19 21.96 11.93
N LEU A 94 13.20 20.68 11.62
CA LEU A 94 14.08 20.09 10.61
C LEU A 94 13.28 19.66 9.40
N SER A 95 13.85 19.83 8.22
CA SER A 95 13.33 19.28 6.98
C SER A 95 14.48 18.61 6.25
N VAL A 96 14.31 17.34 5.89
CA VAL A 96 15.25 16.58 5.08
C VAL A 96 14.63 16.39 3.72
N SER A 97 15.34 16.82 2.68
CA SER A 97 14.94 16.67 1.28
C SER A 97 16.02 15.94 0.51
N LYS A 98 15.65 15.43 -0.67
CA LYS A 98 16.63 14.88 -1.62
C LYS A 98 17.10 16.03 -2.53
N SER A 99 18.41 16.22 -2.61
CA SER A 99 19.01 17.17 -3.54
C SER A 99 18.93 16.65 -4.98
N PRO A 100 19.08 17.52 -6.00
CA PRO A 100 19.16 17.10 -7.40
C PRO A 100 20.31 16.12 -7.68
N GLU A 101 21.39 16.18 -6.88
CA GLU A 101 22.56 15.29 -6.96
C GLU A 101 22.29 13.93 -6.31
N GLY A 102 21.13 13.74 -5.69
CA GLY A 102 20.71 12.51 -5.03
C GLY A 102 21.22 12.36 -3.59
N THR A 103 21.94 13.36 -3.08
CA THR A 103 22.33 13.46 -1.67
C THR A 103 21.17 13.98 -0.82
N LEU A 104 21.24 13.75 0.49
CA LEU A 104 20.28 14.29 1.44
C LEU A 104 20.68 15.72 1.79
N ALA A 105 19.73 16.65 1.73
CA ALA A 105 19.93 18.04 2.12
C ALA A 105 19.11 18.33 3.38
N LEU A 106 19.75 18.96 4.38
CA LEU A 106 19.10 19.33 5.64
C LEU A 106 18.77 20.82 5.66
N GLN A 107 17.50 21.16 5.78
CA GLN A 107 17.02 22.51 6.05
C GLN A 107 16.60 22.65 7.51
N ALA A 108 17.27 23.56 8.23
CA ALA A 108 17.04 23.80 9.65
C ALA A 108 17.49 25.21 10.06
N ALA A 109 16.80 25.82 11.02
CA ALA A 109 17.16 27.11 11.60
C ALA A 109 18.26 26.95 12.66
N ILE A 110 19.43 26.45 12.24
CA ILE A 110 20.62 26.19 13.09
C ILE A 110 21.89 26.75 12.41
N PRO A 111 22.99 26.93 13.16
CA PRO A 111 24.27 27.34 12.59
C PRO A 111 24.70 26.45 11.42
N ALA A 112 25.28 27.07 10.38
CA ALA A 112 25.63 26.39 9.13
C ALA A 112 26.62 25.22 9.33
N GLU A 113 27.59 25.39 10.22
CA GLU A 113 28.58 24.36 10.55
C GLU A 113 27.90 23.10 11.10
N LYS A 114 27.01 23.25 12.09
CA LYS A 114 26.24 22.12 12.65
C LYS A 114 25.35 21.45 11.62
N ARG A 115 24.69 22.25 10.77
CA ARG A 115 23.85 21.73 9.68
C ARG A 115 24.66 20.87 8.70
N GLN A 116 25.83 21.34 8.29
CA GLN A 116 26.71 20.60 7.37
C GLN A 116 27.24 19.31 7.99
N GLN A 117 27.63 19.33 9.27
CA GLN A 117 28.07 18.14 10.00
C GLN A 117 26.96 17.08 10.07
N ILE A 118 25.74 17.50 10.46
CA ILE A 118 24.60 16.58 10.51
C ILE A 118 24.27 16.05 9.10
N GLU A 119 24.26 16.90 8.08
CA GLU A 119 24.01 16.48 6.71
C GLU A 119 25.04 15.44 6.23
N GLN A 120 26.31 15.64 6.54
CA GLN A 120 27.37 14.69 6.22
C GLN A 120 27.19 13.36 6.96
N ASP A 121 26.85 13.38 8.25
CA ASP A 121 26.55 12.17 9.03
C ASP A 121 25.38 11.37 8.45
N LEU A 122 24.30 12.07 8.08
CA LEU A 122 23.11 11.45 7.48
C LEU A 122 23.45 10.85 6.11
N ASN A 123 24.27 11.53 5.32
CA ASN A 123 24.75 11.02 4.04
C ASN A 123 25.77 9.90 4.18
N ASN A 124 26.53 9.80 5.26
CA ASN A 124 27.45 8.69 5.50
C ASN A 124 26.71 7.41 5.93
N THR A 125 25.58 7.55 6.60
CA THR A 125 24.81 6.42 7.15
C THR A 125 23.97 5.74 6.06
N GLN A 126 24.41 4.58 5.55
CA GLN A 126 23.70 3.85 4.49
C GLN A 126 22.25 3.50 4.86
N ALA A 127 22.02 2.98 6.07
CA ALA A 127 20.68 2.61 6.53
C ALA A 127 19.70 3.79 6.52
N PHE A 128 20.19 4.99 6.88
CA PHE A 128 19.39 6.21 6.83
C PHE A 128 19.05 6.61 5.39
N ARG A 129 20.04 6.61 4.49
CA ARG A 129 19.82 6.90 3.07
C ARG A 129 18.80 5.97 2.45
N GLU A 130 18.90 4.67 2.71
CA GLU A 130 17.98 3.68 2.17
C GLU A 130 16.57 3.82 2.74
N ALA A 131 16.44 4.04 4.05
CA ALA A 131 15.13 4.26 4.66
C ALA A 131 14.47 5.54 4.14
N PHE A 132 15.23 6.64 4.01
CA PHE A 132 14.71 7.87 3.42
C PHE A 132 14.37 7.71 1.94
N GLN A 133 15.16 6.97 1.17
CA GLN A 133 14.89 6.69 -0.24
C GLN A 133 13.60 5.89 -0.41
N ARG A 134 13.39 4.83 0.39
CA ARG A 134 12.12 4.08 0.39
C ARG A 134 10.96 4.98 0.79
N LEU A 135 11.12 5.74 1.87
CA LEU A 135 10.09 6.64 2.37
C LEU A 135 9.66 7.67 1.32
N SER A 136 10.62 8.34 0.67
CA SER A 136 10.36 9.34 -0.37
C SER A 136 9.67 8.78 -1.61
N THR A 137 9.87 7.50 -1.91
CA THR A 137 9.25 6.84 -3.06
C THR A 137 7.87 6.29 -2.71
N HIS A 138 7.73 5.71 -1.51
CA HIS A 138 6.54 4.97 -1.12
C HIS A 138 5.46 5.86 -0.48
N GLU A 139 5.83 6.88 0.29
CA GLU A 139 4.87 7.72 1.02
C GLU A 139 3.85 8.40 0.08
N PRO A 140 4.26 9.05 -1.03
CA PRO A 140 3.29 9.69 -1.94
C PRO A 140 2.33 8.68 -2.56
N THR A 141 2.83 7.48 -2.85
CA THR A 141 2.03 6.38 -3.41
C THR A 141 0.98 5.91 -2.41
N VAL A 142 1.38 5.68 -1.15
CA VAL A 142 0.45 5.25 -0.09
C VAL A 142 -0.58 6.32 0.21
N ALA A 143 -0.17 7.59 0.28
CA ALA A 143 -1.08 8.71 0.49
C ALA A 143 -2.12 8.84 -0.63
N PHE A 144 -1.70 8.70 -1.88
CA PHE A 144 -2.61 8.68 -3.03
C PHE A 144 -3.58 7.51 -2.95
N VAL A 145 -3.10 6.28 -2.76
CA VAL A 145 -3.93 5.07 -2.72
C VAL A 145 -4.94 5.15 -1.57
N ASP A 146 -4.51 5.54 -0.37
CA ASP A 146 -5.41 5.69 0.80
C ASP A 146 -6.51 6.71 0.52
N THR A 147 -6.17 7.86 -0.08
CA THR A 147 -7.14 8.90 -0.44
C THR A 147 -8.10 8.42 -1.52
N ALA A 148 -7.59 7.80 -2.58
CA ALA A 148 -8.41 7.28 -3.68
C ALA A 148 -9.37 6.18 -3.20
N MET A 149 -8.91 5.28 -2.32
CA MET A 149 -9.76 4.26 -1.71
C MET A 149 -10.84 4.85 -0.81
N LYS A 150 -10.52 5.88 0.00
CA LYS A 150 -11.51 6.59 0.83
C LYS A 150 -12.57 7.28 -0.03
N LEU A 151 -12.17 7.95 -1.10
CA LEU A 151 -13.10 8.61 -2.03
C LEU A 151 -14.01 7.59 -2.72
N ASN A 152 -13.47 6.47 -3.17
CA ASN A 152 -14.27 5.39 -3.76
C ASN A 152 -15.28 4.83 -2.75
N LYS A 153 -14.87 4.61 -1.50
CA LYS A 153 -15.80 4.14 -0.44
C LYS A 153 -16.86 5.18 -0.08
N ALA A 154 -16.51 6.47 -0.05
CA ALA A 154 -17.42 7.54 0.37
C ALA A 154 -18.45 7.90 -0.70
N TYR A 155 -18.06 7.85 -1.98
CA TYR A 155 -18.87 8.36 -3.09
C TYR A 155 -19.22 7.29 -4.13
N GLY A 156 -18.71 6.06 -4.01
CA GLY A 156 -18.88 5.00 -5.01
C GLY A 156 -18.17 5.28 -6.35
N VAL A 157 -17.34 6.33 -6.41
CA VAL A 157 -16.67 6.75 -7.65
C VAL A 157 -15.38 5.96 -7.83
N SER A 158 -15.28 5.25 -8.95
CA SER A 158 -14.03 4.62 -9.36
C SER A 158 -13.00 5.66 -9.79
N ASN A 159 -11.78 5.55 -9.29
CA ASN A 159 -10.68 6.40 -9.71
C ASN A 159 -9.91 5.70 -10.85
N PRO A 160 -9.93 6.21 -12.10
CA PRO A 160 -9.29 5.55 -13.23
C PRO A 160 -7.76 5.46 -13.06
N LEU A 161 -7.14 6.42 -12.36
CA LEU A 161 -5.71 6.34 -12.04
C LEU A 161 -5.44 5.20 -11.07
N LEU A 162 -6.24 5.05 -10.01
CA LEU A 162 -6.11 3.93 -9.09
C LEU A 162 -6.32 2.58 -9.82
N ASP A 163 -7.30 2.51 -10.72
CA ASP A 163 -7.54 1.30 -11.50
C ASP A 163 -6.37 0.98 -12.45
N SER A 164 -5.72 1.99 -13.04
CA SER A 164 -4.52 1.79 -13.87
C SER A 164 -3.27 1.41 -13.06
N LEU A 165 -3.22 1.82 -11.79
CA LEU A 165 -2.12 1.53 -10.89
C LEU A 165 -2.16 0.10 -10.37
N VAL A 166 -3.32 -0.54 -10.34
CA VAL A 166 -3.50 -1.85 -9.71
C VAL A 166 -3.56 -2.92 -10.79
N SER A 167 -2.73 -3.94 -10.64
CA SER A 167 -2.72 -5.10 -11.52
C SER A 167 -3.88 -6.01 -11.17
N GLU A 168 -4.43 -6.71 -12.16
CA GLU A 168 -5.40 -7.79 -11.93
C GLU A 168 -4.79 -8.94 -11.12
N ASN A 169 -3.49 -9.16 -11.27
CA ASN A 169 -2.74 -10.15 -10.52
C ASN A 169 -2.18 -9.55 -9.22
N ASP A 170 -2.63 -10.10 -8.10
CA ASP A 170 -2.32 -9.62 -6.75
C ASP A 170 -0.82 -9.71 -6.41
N HIS A 171 -0.05 -10.58 -7.08
CA HIS A 171 1.40 -10.70 -6.86
C HIS A 171 2.18 -9.47 -7.33
N PHE A 172 1.64 -8.68 -8.26
CA PHE A 172 2.27 -7.45 -8.77
C PHE A 172 1.74 -6.19 -8.12
N ASN A 173 1.00 -6.32 -7.03
CA ASN A 173 0.48 -5.19 -6.27
C ASN A 173 1.32 -4.94 -5.01
N GLY A 174 2.61 -5.29 -5.03
CA GLY A 174 3.53 -4.90 -3.96
C GLY A 174 3.70 -3.38 -3.88
N LEU A 175 4.11 -2.88 -2.72
CA LEU A 175 4.37 -1.44 -2.53
C LEU A 175 5.41 -0.90 -3.53
N GLY A 176 6.45 -1.68 -3.79
CA GLY A 176 7.44 -1.38 -4.82
C GLY A 176 6.80 -1.23 -6.20
N ASP A 177 6.04 -2.22 -6.65
CA ASP A 177 5.38 -2.21 -7.97
C ASP A 177 4.39 -1.06 -8.14
N LEU A 178 3.60 -0.78 -7.10
CA LEU A 178 2.66 0.35 -7.09
C LEU A 178 3.42 1.66 -7.16
N SER A 179 4.51 1.82 -6.42
CA SER A 179 5.31 3.05 -6.44
C SER A 179 6.01 3.28 -7.77
N HIS A 180 6.52 2.22 -8.42
CA HIS A 180 7.12 2.30 -9.75
C HIS A 180 6.09 2.71 -10.81
N ARG A 181 4.89 2.11 -10.79
CA ARG A 181 3.81 2.49 -11.71
C ARG A 181 3.31 3.91 -11.45
N TYR A 182 3.20 4.31 -10.19
CA TYR A 182 2.84 5.66 -9.80
C TYR A 182 3.87 6.69 -10.28
N ASP A 183 5.16 6.45 -10.06
CA ASP A 183 6.23 7.32 -10.55
C ASP A 183 6.25 7.38 -12.09
N SER A 184 6.05 6.25 -12.78
CA SER A 184 5.94 6.21 -14.24
C SER A 184 4.78 7.08 -14.75
N ILE A 185 3.57 6.90 -14.21
CA ILE A 185 2.39 7.71 -14.56
C ILE A 185 2.64 9.19 -14.23
N ARG A 186 3.20 9.48 -13.05
CA ARG A 186 3.52 10.85 -12.62
C ARG A 186 4.53 11.51 -13.57
N ARG A 187 5.51 10.78 -14.08
CA ARG A 187 6.49 11.31 -15.06
C ARG A 187 5.84 11.55 -16.42
N MET A 188 4.97 10.65 -16.87
CA MET A 188 4.25 10.82 -18.13
C MET A 188 3.29 12.02 -18.09
N VAL A 189 2.47 12.12 -17.04
CA VAL A 189 1.48 13.21 -16.86
C VAL A 189 2.15 14.52 -16.43
N GLY A 190 3.17 14.42 -15.58
CA GLY A 190 3.91 15.56 -15.05
C GLY A 190 4.88 16.21 -16.05
N ALA A 191 5.37 15.50 -17.07
CA ALA A 191 6.20 16.13 -18.09
C ALA A 191 5.45 17.29 -18.81
N GLU A 192 4.15 17.14 -19.04
CA GLU A 192 3.34 18.15 -19.74
C GLU A 192 2.74 19.21 -18.80
N GLN A 193 2.36 18.85 -17.57
CA GLN A 193 1.67 19.76 -16.64
C GLN A 193 2.58 20.44 -15.60
N LEU A 194 3.72 19.84 -15.25
CA LEU A 194 4.61 20.35 -14.20
C LEU A 194 5.59 21.43 -14.73
N GLU A 195 5.93 21.42 -16.02
CA GLU A 195 6.64 22.56 -16.65
C GLU A 195 5.79 23.84 -16.64
N ALA A 196 4.47 23.72 -16.85
CA ALA A 196 3.56 24.86 -16.87
C ALA A 196 3.27 25.45 -15.47
N ALA A 197 3.45 24.67 -14.40
CA ALA A 197 3.08 25.05 -13.03
C ALA A 197 4.28 25.33 -12.09
N GLY A 198 5.52 25.03 -12.48
CA GLY A 198 6.72 25.26 -11.65
C GLY A 198 6.81 24.42 -10.36
N THR A 199 5.84 23.54 -10.12
CA THR A 199 5.69 22.82 -8.84
C THR A 199 6.29 21.41 -8.91
N ARG A 200 7.62 21.31 -9.04
CA ARG A 200 8.30 20.05 -8.67
C ARG A 200 8.25 19.91 -7.15
N GLN A 201 7.20 19.25 -6.65
CA GLN A 201 7.18 18.83 -5.25
C GLN A 201 8.14 17.66 -5.09
N ASP A 202 9.39 18.00 -4.79
CA ASP A 202 10.38 17.07 -4.27
C ASP A 202 9.94 16.66 -2.85
N TYR A 203 10.01 15.36 -2.59
CA TYR A 203 9.62 14.83 -1.29
C TYR A 203 10.55 15.40 -0.21
N ALA A 204 9.95 15.97 0.83
CA ALA A 204 10.66 16.46 2.01
C ALA A 204 10.03 15.86 3.28
N PHE A 205 10.85 15.20 4.08
CA PHE A 205 10.44 14.74 5.40
C PHE A 205 10.67 15.88 6.40
N SER A 206 9.58 16.40 6.97
CA SER A 206 9.68 17.45 7.99
C SER A 206 9.37 16.90 9.38
N LEU A 207 10.18 17.31 10.35
CA LEU A 207 10.07 16.89 11.74
C LEU A 207 10.10 18.11 12.67
N ASN A 208 9.19 18.11 13.63
CA ASN A 208 9.30 18.90 14.86
C ASN A 208 9.55 17.91 16.00
N ALA A 209 10.75 17.86 16.58
CA ALA A 209 11.13 16.82 17.56
C ALA A 209 10.48 16.97 18.96
N ARG A 210 9.48 17.87 19.10
CA ARG A 210 8.65 18.04 20.30
C ARG A 210 7.34 17.22 20.25
N ALA A 211 6.93 16.71 19.07
CA ALA A 211 5.63 16.10 18.84
C ALA A 211 5.63 14.57 18.93
#